data_AF-A0A4R8UGM0-F1
#
_entry.id   AF-A0A4R8UGM0-F1
#
_cell.length_a   1.000
_cell.length_b   1.000
_cell.length_c   1.000
_cell.angle_alpha   90.00
_cell.angle_beta   90.00
_cell.angle_gamma   90.00
#
_symmetry.space_group_name_H-M   'P 1'
#
loop_
_entity.id
_entity.type
_entity.pdbx_description
1 polymer ?
#
loop_
_entity_poly.entity_id
_entity_poly.type
_entity_poly.pdbx_seq_one_letter_code
_entity_poly.pdbx_strand_id
1 'polypeptide(L)'
;MSNEIPELAGYEPHDASRPLRSRHTLTMMRIAVLLGLVALVVPGILTTLQVAGSTATNACLASVARYHPFAESSVARFEFSGAGGFGWQCYAVDANEREMFVEPLGIIPAAPRPTP
;
A
#
# COMPACT_ATOMS: atom_id res chain seq x y z
N MET A 1 -17.84 -43.32 -33.35
CA MET A 1 -16.46 -43.83 -33.30
C MET A 1 -15.70 -42.98 -32.29
N SER A 2 -15.58 -43.50 -31.07
CA SER A 2 -14.69 -42.97 -30.03
C SER A 2 -13.25 -43.29 -30.42
N ASN A 3 -12.40 -42.28 -30.53
CA ASN A 3 -10.95 -42.47 -30.72
C ASN A 3 -10.36 -42.90 -29.38
N GLU A 4 -10.40 -44.19 -29.10
CA GLU A 4 -9.68 -44.80 -27.97
C GLU A 4 -8.19 -44.78 -28.30
N ILE A 5 -7.45 -43.93 -27.58
CA ILE A 5 -6.02 -43.74 -27.76
C ILE A 5 -5.31 -44.87 -26.99
N PRO A 6 -4.71 -45.86 -27.68
CA PRO A 6 -4.21 -47.08 -27.04
C PRO A 6 -3.00 -46.82 -26.14
N GLU A 7 -2.23 -45.75 -26.38
CA GLU A 7 -1.14 -45.33 -25.48
C GLU A 7 -1.60 -44.82 -24.10
N LEU A 8 -2.90 -44.57 -23.90
CA LEU A 8 -3.46 -44.21 -22.59
C LEU A 8 -4.23 -45.36 -21.91
N ALA A 9 -4.37 -46.53 -22.54
CA ALA A 9 -5.19 -47.62 -22.03
C ALA A 9 -4.63 -48.30 -20.74
N GLY A 10 -3.37 -48.02 -20.40
CA GLY A 10 -2.72 -48.46 -19.16
C GLY A 10 -2.36 -47.32 -18.19
N TYR A 11 -2.78 -46.08 -18.49
CA TYR A 11 -2.58 -44.97 -17.58
C TYR A 11 -3.64 -45.03 -16.49
N GLU A 12 -3.38 -45.81 -15.46
CA GLU A 12 -4.03 -45.62 -14.16
C GLU A 12 -3.48 -44.28 -13.63
N PRO A 13 -4.30 -43.23 -13.46
CA PRO A 13 -3.81 -42.00 -12.84
C PRO A 13 -3.37 -42.38 -11.43
N HIS A 14 -2.05 -42.51 -11.21
CA HIS A 14 -1.46 -42.86 -9.92
C HIS A 14 -1.84 -41.88 -8.79
N ASP A 15 -2.54 -40.80 -9.13
CA ASP A 15 -2.98 -39.72 -8.25
C ASP A 15 -4.50 -39.72 -7.95
N ALA A 16 -5.31 -40.61 -8.54
CA ALA A 16 -6.77 -40.55 -8.36
C ALA A 16 -7.25 -41.07 -6.98
N SER A 17 -6.53 -42.02 -6.36
CA SER A 17 -6.99 -42.76 -5.18
C SER A 17 -6.18 -42.51 -3.91
N ARG A 18 -5.08 -41.76 -3.98
CA ARG A 18 -4.28 -41.37 -2.81
C ARG A 18 -4.24 -39.85 -2.72
N PRO A 19 -4.92 -39.22 -1.74
CA PRO A 19 -4.58 -37.86 -1.38
C PRO A 19 -3.15 -37.89 -0.81
N LEU A 20 -2.15 -37.68 -1.68
CA LEU A 20 -0.71 -37.75 -1.36
C LEU A 20 -0.26 -36.71 -0.31
N ARG A 21 -1.19 -35.94 0.26
CA ARG A 21 -0.92 -34.93 1.26
C ARG A 21 -2.05 -34.93 2.29
N SER A 22 -1.72 -35.34 3.53
CA SER A 22 -2.58 -35.16 4.71
C SER A 22 -3.18 -33.75 4.72
N ARG A 23 -4.44 -33.60 5.16
CA ARG A 23 -5.07 -32.27 5.29
C ARG A 23 -4.19 -31.27 6.05
N HIS A 24 -3.43 -31.75 7.04
CA HIS A 24 -2.48 -30.95 7.79
C HIS A 24 -1.31 -30.45 6.95
N THR A 25 -0.74 -31.29 6.08
CA THR A 25 0.40 -30.91 5.23
C THR A 25 0.00 -29.98 4.08
N LEU A 26 -1.27 -29.97 3.68
CA LEU A 26 -1.84 -28.94 2.80
C LEU A 26 -2.02 -27.61 3.52
N THR A 27 -2.57 -27.62 4.73
CA THR A 27 -2.75 -26.40 5.54
C THR A 27 -1.41 -25.74 5.86
N MET A 28 -0.39 -26.52 6.26
CA MET A 28 0.94 -25.97 6.51
C MET A 28 1.60 -25.37 5.28
N MET A 29 1.44 -26.01 4.11
CA MET A 29 1.91 -25.44 2.86
C MET A 29 1.21 -24.11 2.55
N ARG A 30 -0.10 -24.02 2.76
CA ARG A 30 -0.87 -22.78 2.55
C ARG A 30 -0.41 -21.66 3.48
N ILE A 31 -0.18 -21.96 4.76
CA ILE A 31 0.34 -20.99 5.73
C ILE A 31 1.73 -20.53 5.33
N ALA A 32 2.62 -21.45 4.95
CA ALA A 32 3.97 -21.10 4.50
C ALA A 32 3.96 -20.17 3.28
N VAL A 33 3.10 -20.44 2.30
CA VAL A 33 2.92 -19.58 1.11
C VAL A 33 2.39 -18.21 1.50
N LEU A 34 1.38 -18.13 2.37
CA LEU A 34 0.83 -16.85 2.83
C LEU A 34 1.88 -16.03 3.60
N LEU A 35 2.65 -16.67 4.48
CA LEU A 35 3.74 -16.00 5.20
C LEU A 35 4.82 -15.49 4.23
N GLY A 36 5.21 -16.31 3.25
CA GLY A 36 6.16 -15.90 2.22
C GLY A 36 5.66 -14.71 1.40
N LEU A 37 4.38 -14.69 1.04
CA LEU A 37 3.76 -13.59 0.31
C LEU A 37 3.71 -12.31 1.14
N VAL A 38 3.31 -12.42 2.41
CA VAL A 38 3.31 -11.27 3.34
C VAL A 38 4.72 -10.73 3.51
N ALA A 39 5.72 -11.60 3.72
CA ALA A 39 7.12 -11.20 3.85
C ALA A 39 7.67 -10.53 2.59
N LEU A 40 7.18 -10.91 1.40
CA LEU A 40 7.56 -10.28 0.13
C LEU A 40 6.89 -8.90 -0.06
N VAL A 41 5.62 -8.77 0.29
CA VAL A 41 4.81 -7.58 -0.02
C VAL A 41 4.95 -6.48 1.03
N VAL A 42 5.01 -6.82 2.31
CA VAL A 42 5.10 -5.86 3.43
C VAL A 42 6.24 -4.85 3.26
N PRO A 43 7.50 -5.23 2.97
CA PRO A 43 8.57 -4.24 2.80
C PRO A 43 8.31 -3.30 1.62
N GLY A 44 7.68 -3.78 0.54
CA GLY A 44 7.25 -2.94 -0.58
C GLY A 44 6.22 -1.89 -0.15
N ILE A 45 5.20 -2.29 0.61
CA ILE A 45 4.18 -1.34 1.10
C ILE A 45 4.80 -0.31 2.05
N LEU A 46 5.62 -0.75 3.02
CA LEU A 46 6.25 0.13 3.99
C LEU A 46 7.15 1.17 3.32
N THR A 47 7.99 0.75 2.36
CA THR A 47 8.84 1.67 1.60
C THR A 47 8.02 2.67 0.80
N THR A 48 6.93 2.23 0.17
CA THR A 48 6.04 3.11 -0.60
C THR A 48 5.38 4.16 0.30
N LEU A 49 4.86 3.75 1.46
CA LEU A 49 4.23 4.66 2.43
C LEU A 49 5.23 5.68 2.99
N GLN A 50 6.47 5.25 3.24
CA GLN A 50 7.52 6.14 3.74
C GLN A 50 7.92 7.20 2.71
N VAL A 51 8.03 6.81 1.43
CA VAL A 51 8.28 7.74 0.33
C VAL A 51 7.09 8.69 0.12
N ALA A 52 5.87 8.20 0.20
CA ALA A 52 4.68 9.03 0.11
C ALA A 52 4.63 10.06 1.25
N GLY A 53 4.92 9.65 2.48
CA GLY A 53 4.96 10.55 3.64
C GLY A 53 6.02 11.63 3.52
N SER A 54 7.24 11.29 3.12
CA SER A 54 8.30 12.30 2.92
C SER A 54 7.96 13.28 1.80
N THR A 55 7.35 12.79 0.72
CA THR A 55 6.88 13.63 -0.39
C THR A 55 5.75 14.57 0.06
N ALA A 56 4.79 14.06 0.83
CA ALA A 56 3.70 14.88 1.40
C ALA A 56 4.23 15.98 2.33
N THR A 57 5.19 15.66 3.20
CA THR A 57 5.80 16.65 4.09
C THR A 57 6.51 17.75 3.30
N ASN A 58 7.31 17.38 2.29
CA ASN A 58 8.01 18.34 1.45
C ASN A 58 7.04 19.22 0.63
N ALA A 59 5.98 18.62 0.09
CA ALA A 59 4.92 19.34 -0.60
C ALA A 59 4.21 20.33 0.33
N CYS A 60 3.82 19.88 1.52
CA CYS A 60 3.14 20.69 2.51
C CYS A 60 4.01 21.87 2.97
N LEU A 61 5.31 21.67 3.19
CA LEU A 61 6.26 22.74 3.51
C LEU A 61 6.25 23.85 2.44
N ALA A 62 6.28 23.48 1.15
CA ALA A 62 6.24 24.45 0.07
C ALA A 62 4.90 25.19 -0.02
N SER A 63 3.78 24.49 0.19
CA SER A 63 2.44 25.08 0.17
C SER A 63 2.19 26.00 1.35
N VAL A 64 2.62 25.61 2.56
CA VAL A 64 2.53 26.45 3.76
C VAL A 64 3.38 27.69 3.62
N ALA A 65 4.62 27.58 3.12
CA ALA A 65 5.46 28.75 2.85
C ALA A 65 4.81 29.74 1.86
N ARG A 66 3.94 29.25 0.96
CA ARG A 66 3.23 30.07 -0.03
C ARG A 66 1.95 30.71 0.52
N TYR A 67 1.10 29.93 1.19
CA TYR A 67 -0.24 30.37 1.59
C TYR A 67 -0.30 30.90 3.03
N HIS A 68 0.59 30.41 3.90
CA HIS A 68 0.67 30.75 5.31
C HIS A 68 2.11 31.03 5.74
N PRO A 69 2.76 32.11 5.23
CA PRO A 69 4.16 32.40 5.51
C PRO A 69 4.46 32.73 6.98
N PHE A 70 3.43 33.01 7.77
CA PHE A 70 3.52 33.28 9.21
C PHE A 70 3.28 32.04 10.08
N ALA A 71 3.05 30.87 9.48
CA ALA A 71 2.93 29.63 10.24
C ALA A 71 4.29 29.25 10.86
N GLU A 72 4.28 28.80 12.11
CA GLU A 72 5.50 28.36 12.79
C GLU A 72 5.95 26.97 12.33
N SER A 73 4.99 26.09 12.00
CA SER A 73 5.30 24.76 11.46
C SER A 73 4.24 24.24 10.49
N SER A 74 4.56 23.15 9.82
CA SER A 74 3.68 22.46 8.88
C SER A 74 3.62 20.97 9.22
N VAL A 75 2.45 20.37 9.08
CA VAL A 75 2.24 18.95 9.35
C VAL A 75 1.47 18.31 8.21
N ALA A 76 2.01 17.24 7.64
CA ALA A 76 1.33 16.40 6.67
C ALA A 76 0.85 15.10 7.34
N ARG A 77 -0.43 14.75 7.19
CA ARG A 77 -1.02 13.52 7.75
C ARG A 77 -1.84 12.77 6.73
N PHE A 78 -1.76 11.45 6.76
CA PHE A 78 -2.67 10.61 6.01
C PHE A 78 -3.98 10.43 6.80
N GLU A 79 -5.08 10.84 6.21
CA GLU A 79 -6.40 10.75 6.82
C GLU A 79 -7.38 10.01 5.91
N PHE A 80 -8.13 9.08 6.50
CA PHE A 80 -9.16 8.32 5.80
C PHE A 80 -10.44 9.13 5.56
N SER A 81 -10.70 10.11 6.44
CA SER A 81 -11.86 10.99 6.40
C SER A 81 -11.49 12.40 6.88
N GLY A 82 -10.52 13.02 6.19
CA GLY A 82 -10.05 14.37 6.53
C GLY A 82 -10.85 15.47 5.85
N ALA A 83 -10.51 16.73 6.14
CA ALA A 83 -11.20 17.91 5.60
C ALA A 83 -11.26 17.95 4.06
N GLY A 84 -10.22 17.43 3.40
CA GLY A 84 -10.15 17.31 1.94
C GLY A 84 -10.48 15.91 1.39
N GLY A 85 -11.02 15.00 2.22
CA GLY A 85 -11.36 13.63 1.84
C GLY A 85 -10.28 12.58 2.21
N PHE A 86 -10.27 11.47 1.47
CA PHE A 86 -9.33 10.36 1.67
C PHE A 86 -7.97 10.66 1.06
N GLY A 87 -6.92 10.70 1.88
CA GLY A 87 -5.55 10.89 1.42
C GLY A 87 -4.68 11.69 2.39
N TRP A 88 -3.53 12.13 1.90
CA TRP A 88 -2.65 13.06 2.59
C TRP A 88 -3.28 14.45 2.63
N GLN A 89 -3.27 15.04 3.82
CA GLN A 89 -3.76 16.38 4.12
C GLN A 89 -2.61 17.23 4.64
N CYS A 90 -2.58 18.50 4.24
CA CYS A 90 -1.59 19.47 4.70
C CYS A 90 -2.23 20.45 5.70
N TYR A 91 -1.58 20.62 6.84
CA TYR A 91 -1.97 21.55 7.88
C TYR A 91 -0.83 22.53 8.18
N ALA A 92 -1.18 23.80 8.32
CA ALA A 92 -0.33 24.84 8.88
C ALA A 92 -0.56 24.90 10.39
N VAL A 93 0.50 25.08 11.17
CA VAL A 93 0.41 25.23 12.63
C VAL A 93 0.84 26.65 12.99
N ASP A 94 -0.05 27.36 13.66
CA ASP A 94 0.19 28.71 14.17
C ASP A 94 0.93 28.69 15.53
N ALA A 95 1.39 29.85 16.00
CA ALA A 95 2.07 30.02 17.30
C ALA A 95 1.24 29.57 18.52
N ASN A 96 -0.08 29.50 18.35
CA ASN A 96 -1.00 28.98 19.36
C ASN A 96 -1.25 27.47 19.24
N GLU A 97 -0.38 26.74 18.54
CA GLU A 97 -0.50 25.29 18.26
C GLU A 97 -1.81 24.89 17.56
N ARG A 98 -2.46 25.84 16.89
CA ARG A 98 -3.71 25.57 16.17
C ARG A 98 -3.40 25.09 14.76
N GLU A 99 -3.97 23.95 14.40
CA GLU A 99 -3.86 23.35 13.07
C GLU A 99 -4.93 23.94 12.15
N MET A 100 -4.49 24.53 11.04
CA MET A 100 -5.35 25.04 9.99
C MET A 100 -5.15 24.21 8.72
N PHE A 101 -6.24 23.68 8.19
CA PHE A 101 -6.22 22.96 6.92
C PHE A 101 -5.83 23.91 5.78
N VAL A 102 -4.83 23.50 5.00
CA VAL A 102 -4.33 24.28 3.86
C VAL A 102 -4.89 23.71 2.56
N GLU A 103 -4.55 22.46 2.27
CA GLU A 103 -4.97 21.80 1.04
C GLU A 103 -4.92 20.27 1.14
N PRO A 104 -5.70 19.56 0.29
CA PRO A 104 -5.56 18.13 0.12
C PRO A 104 -4.43 17.80 -0.86
N LEU A 105 -3.52 16.92 -0.43
CA LEU A 105 -2.44 16.37 -1.26
C LEU A 105 -2.87 15.08 -1.98
N GLY A 106 -3.95 14.44 -1.52
CA GLY A 106 -4.52 13.22 -2.11
C GLY A 106 -3.77 11.94 -1.73
N ILE A 107 -4.10 10.82 -2.37
CA ILE A 107 -3.55 9.49 -2.02
C ILE A 107 -2.05 9.40 -2.35
N ILE A 108 -1.69 9.92 -3.52
CA ILE A 108 -0.32 9.92 -4.03
C ILE A 108 0.14 11.38 -4.09
N PRO A 109 0.90 11.86 -3.09
CA PRO A 109 1.33 13.25 -3.05
C PRO A 109 2.34 13.51 -4.16
N ALA A 110 2.18 14.64 -4.86
CA ALA A 110 3.10 15.08 -5.90
C ALA A 110 4.23 15.91 -5.29
N ALA A 111 5.40 15.90 -5.93
CA ALA A 111 6.51 16.75 -5.52
C ALA A 111 6.13 18.24 -5.64
N PRO A 112 6.58 19.08 -4.69
CA PRO A 112 6.38 20.52 -4.77
C PRO A 112 7.01 21.06 -6.06
N ARG A 113 6.26 21.87 -6.80
CA ARG A 113 6.78 22.52 -8.01
C ARG A 113 7.66 23.70 -7.57
N PRO A 114 8.89 23.82 -8.08
CA PRO A 114 9.70 25.00 -7.83
C PRO A 114 8.97 26.23 -8.38
N THR A 115 8.92 27.28 -7.58
CA THR A 115 8.45 28.59 -8.02
C THR A 115 9.50 29.22 -8.95
N PRO A 116 9.09 29.87 -10.05
CA PRO A 116 10.00 30.66 -10.89
C PRO A 116 10.58 31.86 -10.13
#